data_AF-A0A2S6U5E3-F1
#
_entry.id   AF-A0A2S6U5E3-F1
#
_cell.length_a   1.000
_cell.length_b   1.000
_cell.length_c   1.000
_cell.angle_alpha   90.00
_cell.angle_beta   90.00
_cell.angle_gamma   90.00
#
_symmetry.space_group_name_H-M   'P 1'
#
loop_
_entity.id
_entity.type
_entity.pdbx_description
1 polymer ?
#
loop_
_entity_poly.entity_id
_entity_poly.type
_entity_poly.pdbx_seq_one_letter_code
_entity_poly.pdbx_strand_id
1 'polypeptide(L)'
;MRKAAFGGRTKCGLNLSREREGPINVAKPEDLYIYSSDRVAQLTGNGVLTLTHEQFRLDQLFTDDEMVFFGSNDDLIDKIAHFLDNEDERRRIAKYGWKKAHGELNERLVAQYIVDVMFREQLSHQYIWPTEKVVSPT
;
A
#
# COMPACT_ATOMS: atom_id res chain seq x y z
N MET A 1 -26.48 -8.52 2.56
CA MET A 1 -25.24 -8.02 1.92
C MET A 1 -25.45 -6.58 1.49
N ARG A 2 -24.83 -5.60 2.17
CA ARG A 2 -24.86 -4.20 1.70
C ARG A 2 -23.87 -4.07 0.54
N LYS A 3 -24.35 -3.71 -0.65
CA LYS A 3 -23.47 -3.27 -1.75
C LYS A 3 -22.71 -2.05 -1.24
N ALA A 4 -21.40 -2.15 -1.06
CA ALA A 4 -20.56 -0.98 -0.88
C ALA A 4 -20.75 -0.11 -2.14
N ALA A 5 -21.39 1.04 -1.97
CA ALA A 5 -21.46 2.04 -3.01
C ALA A 5 -20.02 2.56 -3.19
N PHE A 6 -19.34 2.12 -4.24
CA PHE A 6 -18.14 2.80 -4.76
C PHE A 6 -18.60 4.16 -5.28
N GLY A 7 -18.74 5.14 -4.37
CA GLY A 7 -19.41 6.43 -4.61
C GLY A 7 -18.64 7.62 -4.05
N GLY A 8 -17.33 7.47 -3.82
CA GLY A 8 -16.46 8.63 -3.64
C GLY A 8 -16.25 9.35 -4.97
N ARG A 9 -16.30 10.69 -4.99
CA ARG A 9 -15.92 11.48 -6.18
C ARG A 9 -14.42 11.42 -6.48
N THR A 10 -13.62 11.00 -5.51
CA THR A 10 -12.17 10.87 -5.62
C THR A 10 -11.80 9.72 -6.54
N LYS A 11 -11.23 10.05 -7.70
CA LYS A 11 -10.81 9.06 -8.72
C LYS A 11 -9.43 8.47 -8.43
N CYS A 12 -8.48 9.33 -8.06
CA CYS A 12 -7.08 8.99 -7.83
C CYS A 12 -6.61 9.58 -6.50
N GLY A 13 -5.88 8.79 -5.71
CA GLY A 13 -5.25 9.20 -4.46
C GLY A 13 -3.73 9.14 -4.62
N LEU A 14 -3.05 10.20 -4.22
CA LEU A 14 -1.60 10.33 -4.42
C LEU A 14 -0.87 10.07 -3.11
N ASN A 15 -0.05 9.02 -3.07
CA ASN A 15 0.93 8.83 -2.01
C ASN A 15 2.24 9.54 -2.36
N LEU A 16 2.29 10.83 -2.02
CA LEU A 16 3.48 11.65 -2.14
C LEU A 16 4.11 11.80 -0.75
N SER A 17 5.32 11.29 -0.59
CA SER A 17 6.13 11.59 0.58
C SER A 17 6.99 12.81 0.27
N ARG A 18 7.10 13.74 1.21
CA ARG A 18 8.07 14.82 1.09
C ARG A 18 9.45 14.25 1.39
N GLU A 19 10.35 14.35 0.45
CA GLU A 19 11.78 14.40 0.76
C GLU A 19 11.99 15.67 1.60
N ARG A 20 12.33 15.49 2.87
CA ARG A 20 12.59 16.61 3.77
C ARG A 20 14.09 16.76 3.94
N GLU A 21 14.65 17.83 3.41
CA GLU A 21 16.01 18.24 3.74
C GLU A 21 16.03 19.03 5.06
N GLY A 22 17.08 18.85 5.86
CA GLY A 22 17.33 19.62 7.07
C GLY A 22 17.99 18.81 8.20
N PRO A 23 18.62 19.49 9.18
CA PRO A 23 19.46 18.86 10.21
C PRO A 23 18.73 17.92 11.19
N ILE A 24 17.41 17.83 11.11
CA ILE A 24 16.54 17.00 11.98
C ILE A 24 15.96 15.81 11.19
N ASN A 25 16.10 15.77 9.86
CA ASN A 25 15.61 14.66 9.04
C ASN A 25 16.73 13.66 8.81
N VAL A 26 16.79 12.65 9.68
CA VAL A 26 17.76 11.55 9.63
C VAL A 26 17.35 10.42 8.68
N ALA A 27 16.09 10.38 8.23
CA ALA A 27 15.59 9.34 7.35
C ALA A 27 15.88 9.68 5.89
N LYS A 28 16.65 8.81 5.22
CA LYS A 28 16.91 8.82 3.79
C LYS A 28 15.80 8.08 3.03
N PRO A 29 15.68 8.23 1.70
CA PRO A 29 14.70 7.46 0.90
C PRO A 29 14.80 5.94 1.11
N GLU A 30 16.01 5.42 1.27
CA GLU A 30 16.28 4.02 1.64
C GLU A 30 15.74 3.62 3.03
N ASP A 31 15.60 4.57 3.96
CA ASP A 31 14.97 4.37 5.28
C ASP A 31 13.43 4.44 5.22
N LEU A 32 12.86 4.90 4.10
CA LEU A 32 11.41 4.98 3.84
C LEU A 32 10.87 3.74 3.10
N TYR A 33 11.58 2.62 3.18
CA TYR A 33 11.17 1.33 2.64
C TYR A 33 9.82 0.88 3.19
N ILE A 34 8.82 0.70 2.31
CA ILE A 34 7.41 0.39 2.65
C ILE A 34 6.74 1.49 3.49
N TYR A 35 7.36 2.67 3.61
CA TYR A 35 6.77 3.78 4.33
C TYR A 35 5.75 4.53 3.46
N SER A 36 4.56 4.75 4.02
CA SER A 36 3.49 5.44 3.30
C SER A 36 2.58 6.30 4.18
N SER A 37 3.02 6.62 5.41
CA SER A 37 2.12 7.10 6.48
C SER A 37 0.88 6.20 6.60
N ASP A 38 -0.21 6.68 7.20
CA ASP A 38 -1.50 6.00 7.18
C ASP A 38 -2.26 6.18 5.85
N ARG A 39 -1.77 7.04 4.96
CA ARG A 39 -2.43 7.41 3.69
C ARG A 39 -2.73 6.21 2.79
N VAL A 40 -1.79 5.29 2.59
CA VAL A 40 -2.04 4.12 1.72
C VAL A 40 -3.15 3.25 2.31
N ALA A 41 -3.18 3.05 3.62
CA ALA A 41 -4.26 2.33 4.29
C ALA A 41 -5.61 3.05 4.12
N GLN A 42 -5.64 4.38 4.25
CA GLN A 42 -6.87 5.15 4.04
C GLN A 42 -7.36 5.08 2.58
N LEU A 43 -6.47 5.27 1.61
CA LEU A 43 -6.83 5.29 0.18
C LEU A 43 -7.29 3.91 -0.30
N THR A 44 -6.49 2.88 -0.06
CA THR A 44 -6.82 1.49 -0.44
C THR A 44 -8.02 0.98 0.35
N GLY A 45 -8.13 1.33 1.64
CA GLY A 45 -9.27 1.00 2.49
C GLY A 45 -10.60 1.61 2.02
N ASN A 46 -10.56 2.77 1.37
CA ASN A 46 -11.75 3.41 0.78
C ASN A 46 -11.97 3.05 -0.71
N GLY A 47 -11.13 2.17 -1.29
CA GLY A 47 -11.26 1.75 -2.68
C GLY A 47 -10.95 2.85 -3.68
N VAL A 48 -9.99 3.73 -3.35
CA VAL A 48 -9.46 4.76 -4.24
C VAL A 48 -8.25 4.19 -4.99
N LEU A 49 -8.13 4.49 -6.30
CA LEU A 49 -6.93 4.15 -7.07
C LEU A 49 -5.74 4.87 -6.43
N THR A 50 -4.81 4.12 -5.87
CA THR A 50 -3.65 4.68 -5.18
C THR A 50 -2.46 4.71 -6.13
N LEU A 51 -1.88 5.90 -6.31
CA LEU A 51 -0.63 6.09 -7.03
C LEU A 51 0.48 6.34 -6.02
N THR A 52 1.59 5.62 -6.12
CA THR A 52 2.75 5.78 -5.23
C THR A 52 4.04 5.76 -6.02
N HIS A 53 5.06 6.46 -5.53
CA HIS A 53 6.36 6.41 -6.18
C HIS A 53 7.00 5.03 -5.95
N GLU A 54 7.61 4.47 -6.99
CA GLU A 54 8.30 3.16 -6.94
C GLU A 54 9.44 3.11 -5.90
N GLN A 55 10.03 4.26 -5.54
CA GLN A 55 11.12 4.33 -4.56
C GLN A 55 10.72 3.80 -3.17
N PHE A 56 9.43 3.83 -2.82
CA PHE A 56 8.93 3.33 -1.52
C PHE A 56 8.76 1.81 -1.48
N ARG A 57 9.01 1.11 -2.59
CA ARG A 57 9.00 -0.35 -2.68
C ARG A 57 7.71 -1.04 -2.22
N LEU A 58 6.56 -0.37 -2.41
CA LEU A 58 5.24 -0.93 -2.13
C LEU A 58 4.85 -2.05 -3.12
N ASP A 59 5.63 -2.26 -4.18
CA ASP A 59 5.57 -3.40 -5.10
C ASP A 59 5.75 -4.76 -4.39
N GLN A 60 6.31 -4.74 -3.17
CA GLN A 60 6.43 -5.94 -2.35
C GLN A 60 5.12 -6.37 -1.66
N LEU A 61 4.15 -5.46 -1.54
CA LEU A 61 2.86 -5.73 -0.91
C LEU A 61 1.71 -5.71 -1.93
N PHE A 62 1.82 -4.85 -2.95
CA PHE A 62 0.80 -4.64 -3.97
C PHE A 62 1.40 -4.88 -5.35
N THR A 63 0.66 -5.60 -6.19
CA THR A 63 1.00 -5.79 -7.61
C THR A 63 0.55 -4.59 -8.46
N ASP A 64 0.98 -4.53 -9.73
CA ASP A 64 0.53 -3.52 -10.71
C ASP A 64 -0.99 -3.57 -10.97
N ASP A 65 -1.63 -4.70 -10.66
CA ASP A 65 -3.08 -4.88 -10.75
C ASP A 65 -3.82 -4.38 -9.50
N GLU A 66 -3.11 -3.95 -8.45
CA GLU A 66 -3.65 -3.55 -7.15
C GLU A 66 -3.25 -2.11 -6.76
N MET A 67 -2.16 -1.59 -7.31
CA MET A 67 -1.63 -0.25 -7.05
C MET A 67 -0.89 0.26 -8.28
N VAL A 68 -0.85 1.58 -8.45
CA VAL A 68 -0.13 2.21 -9.57
C VAL A 68 1.18 2.78 -9.07
N PHE A 69 2.29 2.32 -9.64
CA PHE A 69 3.62 2.83 -9.33
C PHE A 69 4.05 3.86 -10.37
N PHE A 70 4.75 4.92 -9.96
CA PHE A 70 5.35 5.88 -10.88
C PHE A 70 6.83 6.15 -10.55
N GLY A 71 7.61 6.48 -11.57
CA GLY A 71 9.05 6.71 -11.45
C GLY A 71 9.48 8.19 -11.57
N SER A 72 8.63 9.05 -12.11
CA SER A 72 8.90 10.49 -12.29
C SER A 72 7.62 11.32 -12.25
N ASN A 73 7.76 12.65 -12.21
CA ASN A 73 6.62 13.56 -12.27
C ASN A 73 5.87 13.48 -13.61
N ASP A 74 6.61 13.34 -14.72
CA ASP A 74 6.00 13.22 -16.05
C ASP A 74 5.22 11.90 -16.16
N ASP A 75 5.80 10.79 -15.69
CA ASP A 75 5.13 9.49 -15.62
C ASP A 75 3.88 9.52 -14.71
N LEU A 76 3.95 10.24 -13.59
CA LEU A 76 2.79 10.47 -12.73
C LEU A 76 1.67 11.21 -13.47
N ILE A 77 2.00 12.29 -14.19
CA ILE A 77 1.02 13.08 -14.96
C ILE A 77 0.37 12.21 -16.04
N ASP A 78 1.18 11.45 -16.78
CA ASP A 78 0.70 10.56 -17.85
C ASP A 78 -0.22 9.47 -17.29
N LYS A 79 0.15 8.84 -16.17
CA LYS A 79 -0.69 7.83 -15.50
C LYS A 79 -2.00 8.42 -14.99
N ILE A 80 -1.98 9.63 -14.41
CA ILE A 80 -3.21 10.30 -13.98
C ILE A 80 -4.12 10.54 -15.20
N ALA A 81 -3.59 11.09 -16.30
CA ALA A 81 -4.36 11.33 -17.50
C ALA A 81 -4.99 10.03 -18.04
N HIS A 82 -4.18 8.97 -18.16
CA HIS A 82 -4.62 7.64 -18.58
C HIS A 82 -5.79 7.13 -17.74
N PHE A 83 -5.69 7.13 -16.40
CA PHE A 83 -6.75 6.60 -15.54
C PHE A 83 -7.96 7.52 -15.40
N LEU A 84 -7.85 8.80 -15.74
CA LEU A 84 -9.00 9.70 -15.86
C LEU A 84 -9.87 9.34 -17.07
N ASP A 85 -9.24 8.94 -18.18
CA ASP A 85 -9.91 8.52 -19.42
C ASP A 85 -10.34 7.03 -19.40
N ASN A 86 -9.64 6.18 -18.65
CA ASN A 86 -9.88 4.73 -18.57
C ASN A 86 -10.56 4.33 -17.25
N GLU A 87 -11.86 4.62 -17.13
CA GLU A 87 -12.62 4.40 -15.88
C GLU A 87 -12.71 2.93 -15.45
N ASP A 88 -12.98 2.01 -16.36
CA ASP A 88 -13.19 0.60 -16.00
C ASP A 88 -11.90 -0.03 -15.46
N GLU A 89 -10.76 0.29 -16.07
CA GLU A 89 -9.44 -0.12 -15.61
C GLU A 89 -9.13 0.49 -14.24
N ARG A 90 -9.32 1.81 -14.09
CA ARG A 90 -9.14 2.50 -12.80
C ARG A 90 -9.93 1.83 -11.68
N ARG A 91 -11.21 1.54 -11.93
CA ARG A 91 -12.11 0.91 -10.94
C ARG A 91 -11.71 -0.53 -10.64
N ARG A 92 -11.21 -1.26 -11.65
CA ARG A 92 -10.69 -2.62 -11.47
C ARG A 92 -9.50 -2.64 -10.53
N ILE A 93 -8.48 -1.82 -10.80
CA ILE A 93 -7.26 -1.75 -9.97
C ILE A 93 -7.60 -1.28 -8.56
N ALA A 94 -8.39 -0.20 -8.42
CA ALA A 94 -8.81 0.29 -7.11
C ALA A 94 -9.57 -0.76 -6.28
N LYS A 95 -10.41 -1.57 -6.93
CA LYS A 95 -11.12 -2.68 -6.28
C LYS A 95 -10.17 -3.80 -5.85
N TYR A 96 -9.13 -4.08 -6.62
CA TYR A 96 -8.14 -5.10 -6.29
C TYR A 96 -7.23 -4.64 -5.13
N GLY A 97 -6.77 -3.39 -5.15
CA GLY A 97 -6.08 -2.77 -4.01
C GLY A 97 -6.93 -2.78 -2.73
N TRP A 98 -8.23 -2.46 -2.84
CA TRP A 98 -9.17 -2.55 -1.72
C TRP A 98 -9.29 -3.97 -1.16
N LYS A 99 -9.38 -4.99 -2.04
CA LYS A 99 -9.42 -6.40 -1.63
C LYS A 99 -8.13 -6.81 -0.92
N LYS A 100 -6.95 -6.42 -1.44
CA LYS A 100 -5.66 -6.68 -0.81
C LYS A 100 -5.60 -6.06 0.59
N ALA A 101 -5.99 -4.78 0.71
CA ALA A 101 -5.97 -4.08 1.99
C ALA A 101 -6.85 -4.75 3.06
N HIS A 102 -8.08 -5.13 2.70
CA HIS A 102 -8.99 -5.78 3.65
C HIS A 102 -8.66 -7.26 3.90
N GLY A 103 -8.13 -7.95 2.89
CA GLY A 103 -7.82 -9.38 2.97
C GLY A 103 -6.55 -9.63 3.76
N GLU A 104 -5.48 -8.89 3.46
CA GLU A 104 -4.12 -9.20 3.92
C GLU A 104 -3.55 -8.16 4.89
N LEU A 105 -4.02 -6.92 4.86
CA LEU A 105 -3.44 -5.80 5.63
C LEU A 105 -4.39 -5.24 6.70
N ASN A 106 -5.26 -6.11 7.24
CA ASN A 106 -6.26 -5.72 8.24
C ASN A 106 -5.74 -5.85 9.68
N GLU A 107 -6.47 -5.24 10.62
CA GLU A 107 -6.13 -5.19 12.05
C GLU A 107 -6.07 -6.58 12.71
N ARG A 108 -6.87 -7.54 12.22
CA ARG A 108 -6.88 -8.89 12.79
C ARG A 108 -5.60 -9.63 12.47
N LEU A 109 -5.13 -9.56 11.22
CA LEU A 109 -3.88 -10.18 10.81
C LEU A 109 -2.67 -9.50 11.47
N VAL A 110 -2.68 -8.17 11.59
CA VAL A 110 -1.63 -7.46 12.33
C VAL A 110 -1.60 -7.87 13.79
N ALA A 111 -2.76 -7.94 14.46
CA ALA A 111 -2.84 -8.41 15.85
C ALA A 111 -2.40 -9.88 16.00
N GLN A 112 -2.79 -10.74 15.06
CA GLN A 112 -2.37 -12.14 15.06
C GLN A 112 -0.85 -12.27 14.87
N TYR A 113 -0.25 -11.46 14.01
CA TYR A 113 1.20 -11.42 13.82
C TYR A 113 1.93 -11.06 15.12
N ILE A 114 1.44 -10.05 15.83
CA ILE A 114 2.00 -9.66 17.14
C ILE A 114 1.93 -10.83 18.13
N VAL A 115 0.78 -11.53 18.19
CA VAL A 115 0.63 -12.71 19.06
C VAL A 115 1.58 -13.84 18.66
N ASP A 116 1.70 -14.12 17.36
CA ASP A 116 2.55 -15.18 16.83
C ASP A 116 4.02 -14.93 17.18
N VAL A 117 4.49 -13.70 16.95
CA VAL A 117 5.86 -13.28 17.28
C VAL A 117 6.14 -13.36 18.78
N MET A 118 5.18 -12.99 19.62
CA MET A 118 5.40 -12.90 21.07
C MET A 118 5.34 -14.26 21.77
N PHE A 119 4.55 -15.21 21.26
CA PHE A 119 4.18 -16.40 22.02
C PHE A 119 4.32 -17.73 21.26
N ARG A 120 4.66 -17.73 19.96
CA ARG A 120 4.74 -18.96 19.18
C ARG A 120 6.14 -19.21 18.65
N GLU A 121 6.46 -20.49 18.49
CA GLU A 121 7.67 -20.95 17.79
C GLU A 121 7.54 -20.78 16.27
N GLN A 122 6.30 -20.74 15.75
CA GLN A 122 5.99 -20.64 14.33
C GLN A 122 4.81 -19.71 14.08
N LEU A 123 4.84 -19.02 12.94
CA LEU A 123 3.78 -18.13 12.50
C LEU A 123 2.54 -18.92 12.09
N SER A 124 1.35 -18.46 12.50
CA SER A 124 0.07 -19.14 12.25
C SER A 124 -0.57 -18.75 10.91
N HIS A 125 -0.01 -17.75 10.24
CA HIS A 125 -0.45 -17.25 8.95
C HIS A 125 0.79 -16.94 8.08
N GLN A 126 0.63 -17.08 6.76
CA GLN A 126 1.63 -16.60 5.80
C GLN A 126 1.43 -15.10 5.60
N TYR A 127 2.05 -14.29 6.45
CA TYR A 127 1.97 -12.83 6.31
C TYR A 127 2.71 -12.37 5.04
N ILE A 128 2.12 -11.41 4.33
CA ILE A 128 2.66 -10.95 3.04
C ILE A 128 3.80 -9.94 3.18
N TRP A 129 4.10 -9.49 4.41
CA TRP A 129 5.23 -8.61 4.70
C TRP A 129 6.42 -9.42 5.24
N PRO A 130 7.66 -8.89 5.18
CA PRO A 130 8.84 -9.59 5.67
C PRO A 130 8.72 -9.99 7.15
N THR A 131 8.93 -11.27 7.46
CA THR A 131 8.86 -11.83 8.82
C THR A 131 10.15 -12.49 9.29
N GLU A 132 11.18 -12.56 8.43
CA GLU A 132 12.39 -13.35 8.63
C GLU A 132 13.28 -12.82 9.76
N LYS A 133 13.16 -11.55 10.12
CA LYS A 133 13.96 -10.93 11.19
C LYS A 133 13.51 -11.29 12.61
N VAL A 134 12.42 -12.06 12.74
CA VAL A 134 11.77 -12.30 14.04
C VAL A 134 11.81 -13.76 14.47
N VAL A 135 11.93 -14.70 13.52
CA VAL A 135 12.04 -16.13 13.80
C VAL A 135 13.47 -16.56 13.52
N SER A 136 14.31 -16.66 14.56
CA SER A 136 15.65 -17.25 14.40
C SER A 136 15.51 -18.71 13.95
N PRO A 137 16.27 -19.18 12.95
CA PRO A 137 16.31 -20.61 12.65
C PRO A 137 16.91 -21.32 13.87
N THR A 138 16.15 -22.28 14.39
CA THR A 138 16.63 -23.20 15.43
C THR A 138 17.58 -24.22 14.83
#